data_AF-A0A812YAU2-F1
#
_entry.id   AF-A0A812YAU2-F1
#
_cell.length_a   1.000
_cell.length_b   1.000
_cell.length_c   1.000
_cell.angle_alpha   90.00
_cell.angle_beta   90.00
_cell.angle_gamma   90.00
#
_symmetry.space_group_name_H-M   'P 1'
#
loop_
_entity.id
_entity.type
_entity.pdbx_description
1 polymer ?
#
loop_
_entity_poly.entity_id
_entity_poly.type
_entity_poly.pdbx_seq_one_letter_code
_entity_poly.pdbx_strand_id
1 'polypeptide(L)'
;MGIPWRGAQEAEMRLQSFLPNLTQYGSGKANDPTLQTNSFLSPYLHYGQVSSLEVALRCRSHAAASGVAPEKAKGLSTGISAFLDELIIRRELAKNFVYYCCRYDSFECLPRWASETLTESQANPRPKLYTLEQLERGETADLYWNLAQWEMVATGHMHNYMRMYWCKQLITWTESPASAYNWAVHLNDKFSLDGRDENGYMGIAWCFGMHDKPFPRRDIFGSVRSMTRSGLEGKFKMAQYRLLVQRKCLQAARAEPRLRAILPAEAIEGGKRGGSLLAFLAAPGAAQAPDQSKTLSAEGEGEVPEGQRTQKRQRSSEPAGANAKTLHRFFPTR
;
A
#
# COMPACT_ATOMS: atom_id res chain seq x y z
N MET A 1 -17.21 37.69 6.76
CA MET A 1 -15.92 36.98 6.73
C MET A 1 -16.16 35.62 6.12
N GLY A 2 -15.70 35.38 4.90
CA GLY A 2 -15.78 34.04 4.29
C GLY A 2 -14.83 33.10 5.04
N ILE A 3 -15.28 31.89 5.35
CA ILE A 3 -14.38 30.84 5.85
C ILE A 3 -13.33 30.61 4.76
N PRO A 4 -12.03 30.85 5.00
CA PRO A 4 -11.02 30.67 3.97
C PRO A 4 -11.00 29.20 3.56
N TRP A 5 -11.16 28.94 2.26
CA TRP A 5 -11.11 27.59 1.70
C TRP A 5 -9.66 27.07 1.70
N ARG A 6 -9.28 26.38 2.78
CA ARG A 6 -7.90 25.89 3.00
C ARG A 6 -7.62 24.54 2.35
N GLY A 7 -8.66 23.78 1.98
CA GLY A 7 -8.51 22.41 1.46
C GLY A 7 -7.63 22.34 0.19
N ALA A 8 -7.93 23.16 -0.82
CA ALA A 8 -7.11 23.19 -2.04
C ALA A 8 -5.71 23.75 -1.82
N GLN A 9 -5.54 24.70 -0.89
CA GLN A 9 -4.22 25.24 -0.55
C GLN A 9 -3.33 24.14 0.07
N GLU A 10 -3.90 23.32 0.96
CA GLU A 10 -3.19 22.18 1.52
C GLU A 10 -2.92 21.10 0.48
N ALA A 11 -3.89 20.78 -0.38
CA ALA A 11 -3.69 19.83 -1.48
C ALA A 11 -2.55 20.28 -2.41
N GLU A 12 -2.48 21.57 -2.71
CA GLU A 12 -1.41 22.19 -3.49
C GLU A 12 -0.05 22.03 -2.82
N MET A 13 0.06 22.36 -1.53
CA MET A 13 1.32 22.22 -0.79
C MET A 13 1.79 20.75 -0.73
N ARG A 14 0.85 19.80 -0.61
CA ARG A 14 1.15 18.36 -0.66
C ARG A 14 1.67 17.95 -2.03
N LEU A 15 1.02 18.38 -3.10
CA LEU A 15 1.45 18.08 -4.46
C LEU A 15 2.84 18.66 -4.76
N GLN A 16 3.10 19.92 -4.39
CA GLN A 16 4.41 20.56 -4.58
C GLN A 16 5.52 19.83 -3.80
N SER A 17 5.22 19.38 -2.58
CA SER A 17 6.16 18.61 -1.76
C SER A 17 6.42 17.21 -2.35
N PHE A 18 5.45 16.65 -3.06
CA PHE A 18 5.54 15.32 -3.65
C PHE A 18 6.28 15.30 -4.99
N LEU A 19 6.09 16.32 -5.85
CA LEU A 19 6.65 16.34 -7.22
C LEU A 19 8.15 16.04 -7.30
N PRO A 20 9.04 16.59 -6.44
CA PRO A 20 10.47 16.26 -6.47
C PRO A 20 10.78 14.77 -6.23
N ASN A 21 9.89 14.06 -5.54
CA ASN A 21 10.03 12.63 -5.22
C ASN A 21 9.34 11.72 -6.25
N LEU A 22 8.61 12.28 -7.22
CA LEU A 22 7.79 11.53 -8.18
C LEU A 22 8.59 10.48 -8.97
N THR A 23 9.83 10.80 -9.35
CA THR A 23 10.71 9.89 -10.10
C THR A 23 11.09 8.65 -9.29
N GLN A 24 11.09 8.74 -7.96
CA GLN A 24 11.44 7.64 -7.05
C GLN A 24 10.24 6.75 -6.69
N TYR A 25 9.00 7.14 -7.01
CA TYR A 25 7.78 6.43 -6.61
C TYR A 25 7.79 4.94 -7.01
N GLY A 26 8.28 4.63 -8.21
CA GLY A 26 8.32 3.29 -8.80
C GLY A 26 9.49 2.42 -8.34
N SER A 27 10.39 2.92 -7.49
CA SER A 27 11.58 2.20 -7.02
C SER A 27 11.30 1.17 -5.91
N GLY A 28 10.02 0.94 -5.57
CA GLY A 28 9.61 0.13 -4.42
C GLY A 28 9.57 0.89 -3.09
N LYS A 29 10.13 2.11 -3.03
CA LYS A 29 10.09 2.98 -1.84
C LYS A 29 8.66 3.37 -1.43
N ALA A 30 7.73 3.49 -2.40
CA ALA A 30 6.32 3.77 -2.12
C ALA A 30 5.60 2.63 -1.37
N ASN A 31 6.19 1.42 -1.36
CA ASN A 31 5.68 0.29 -0.59
C ASN A 31 6.24 0.25 0.83
N ASP A 32 7.30 1.00 1.13
CA ASP A 32 7.93 0.99 2.45
C ASP A 32 7.22 1.98 3.39
N PRO A 33 6.45 1.49 4.39
CA PRO A 33 5.70 2.36 5.29
C PRO A 33 6.60 3.24 6.17
N THR A 34 7.90 2.96 6.24
CA THR A 34 8.88 3.75 7.00
C THR A 34 9.31 5.03 6.28
N LEU A 35 9.20 5.08 4.95
CA LEU A 35 9.78 6.15 4.14
C LEU A 35 8.82 7.31 3.85
N GLN A 36 7.50 7.11 4.02
CA GLN A 36 6.48 8.16 3.84
C GLN A 36 6.60 8.89 2.49
N THR A 37 6.83 8.14 1.41
CA THR A 37 7.10 8.69 0.06
C THR A 37 5.85 8.88 -0.78
N ASN A 38 4.67 8.61 -0.23
CA ASN A 38 3.37 8.72 -0.87
C ASN A 38 3.00 10.20 -1.04
N SER A 39 2.07 10.50 -1.96
CA SER A 39 1.65 11.90 -2.21
C SER A 39 0.81 12.50 -1.09
N PHE A 40 0.20 11.67 -0.23
CA PHE A 40 -0.80 12.07 0.77
C PHE A 40 -1.98 12.87 0.19
N LEU A 41 -2.26 12.70 -1.11
CA LEU A 41 -3.33 13.42 -1.80
C LEU A 41 -4.70 12.77 -1.65
N SER A 42 -4.80 11.54 -1.14
CA SER A 42 -6.06 10.78 -1.11
C SER A 42 -7.21 11.47 -0.36
N PRO A 43 -7.02 12.14 0.81
CA PRO A 43 -8.12 12.87 1.44
C PRO A 43 -8.62 14.04 0.57
N TYR A 44 -7.71 14.73 -0.10
CA TYR A 44 -8.04 15.89 -0.94
C TYR A 44 -8.73 15.47 -2.24
N LEU A 45 -8.31 14.34 -2.82
CA LEU A 45 -8.95 13.74 -3.98
C LEU A 45 -10.36 13.22 -3.64
N HIS A 46 -10.53 12.62 -2.46
CA HIS A 46 -11.82 12.14 -1.96
C HIS A 46 -12.85 13.27 -1.83
N TYR A 47 -12.47 14.38 -1.17
CA TYR A 47 -13.35 15.53 -0.99
C TYR A 47 -13.39 16.50 -2.19
N GLY A 48 -12.77 16.15 -3.32
CA GLY A 48 -12.75 17.01 -4.51
C GLY A 48 -12.02 18.35 -4.31
N GLN A 49 -11.12 18.44 -3.34
CA GLN A 49 -10.32 19.63 -3.04
C GLN A 49 -9.16 19.82 -4.03
N VAL A 50 -8.83 18.78 -4.80
CA VAL A 50 -7.92 18.83 -5.94
C VAL A 50 -8.42 17.88 -7.04
N SER A 51 -8.27 18.30 -8.30
CA SER A 51 -8.66 17.46 -9.45
C SER A 51 -7.60 16.40 -9.75
N SER A 52 -8.02 15.14 -9.97
CA SER A 52 -7.10 14.08 -10.40
C SER A 52 -6.48 14.36 -11.77
N LEU A 53 -7.20 15.05 -12.67
CA LEU A 53 -6.67 15.50 -13.95
C LEU A 53 -5.56 16.54 -13.76
N GLU A 54 -5.78 17.50 -12.86
CA GLU A 54 -4.78 18.52 -12.55
C GLU A 54 -3.50 17.90 -11.99
N VAL A 55 -3.63 16.99 -11.02
CA VAL A 55 -2.48 16.25 -10.47
C VAL A 55 -1.71 15.53 -11.59
N ALA A 56 -2.42 14.82 -12.47
CA ALA A 56 -1.81 14.08 -13.58
C ALA A 56 -1.06 15.01 -14.56
N LEU A 57 -1.65 16.14 -14.93
CA LEU A 57 -1.02 17.13 -15.81
C LEU A 57 0.24 17.72 -15.18
N ARG A 58 0.20 18.08 -13.89
CA ARG A 58 1.37 18.62 -13.18
C ARG A 58 2.50 17.60 -13.04
N CYS A 59 2.18 16.34 -12.76
CA CYS A 59 3.17 15.27 -12.78
C CYS A 59 3.84 15.13 -14.14
N ARG A 60 3.08 15.20 -15.25
CA ARG A 60 3.63 15.17 -16.61
C ARG A 60 4.49 16.39 -16.92
N SER A 61 4.05 17.59 -16.56
CA SER A 61 4.82 18.82 -16.76
C SER A 61 6.12 18.81 -15.97
N HIS A 62 6.10 18.35 -14.72
CA HIS A 62 7.30 18.20 -13.90
C HIS A 62 8.27 17.21 -14.52
N ALA A 63 7.79 16.04 -14.96
CA ALA A 63 8.61 15.04 -15.64
C ALA A 63 9.29 15.59 -16.91
N ALA A 64 8.54 16.31 -17.74
CA ALA A 64 9.06 16.93 -18.95
C ALA A 64 10.13 17.98 -18.64
N ALA A 65 9.91 18.81 -17.60
CA ALA A 65 10.89 19.80 -17.15
C ALA A 65 12.17 19.16 -16.58
N SER A 66 12.07 17.99 -15.97
CA SER A 66 13.22 17.23 -15.45
C SER A 66 13.96 16.40 -16.51
N GLY A 67 13.56 16.46 -17.79
CA GLY A 67 14.16 15.64 -18.85
C GLY A 67 13.90 14.13 -18.72
N VAL A 68 12.93 13.73 -17.87
CA VAL A 68 12.57 12.33 -17.65
C VAL A 68 11.39 12.00 -18.56
N ALA A 69 11.67 11.32 -19.67
CA ALA A 69 10.61 10.83 -20.54
C ALA A 69 9.76 9.77 -19.80
N PRO A 70 8.42 9.81 -19.93
CA PRO A 70 7.54 8.78 -19.41
C PRO A 70 7.61 7.53 -20.32
N GLU A 71 8.78 6.91 -20.46
CA GLU A 71 8.89 5.64 -21.18
C GLU A 71 8.82 4.46 -20.23
N LYS A 72 8.04 3.44 -20.60
CA LYS A 72 8.16 2.09 -20.05
C LYS A 72 9.45 1.47 -20.62
N ALA A 73 10.60 1.78 -20.04
CA ALA A 73 11.81 1.03 -20.34
C ALA A 73 11.55 -0.45 -19.98
N LYS A 74 11.55 -1.33 -21.00
CA LYS A 74 11.37 -2.80 -20.95
C LYS A 74 11.20 -3.38 -19.53
N GLY A 75 9.98 -3.32 -18.99
CA GLY A 75 9.58 -3.98 -17.75
C GLY A 75 9.67 -3.17 -16.45
N LEU A 76 10.25 -1.96 -16.46
CA LEU A 76 10.30 -1.07 -15.29
C LEU A 76 9.46 0.19 -15.55
N SER A 77 8.36 0.37 -14.80
CA SER A 77 7.63 1.64 -14.81
C SER A 77 8.51 2.71 -14.18
N THR A 78 8.70 3.85 -14.86
CA THR A 78 9.22 5.06 -14.20
C THR A 78 8.35 5.40 -12.99
N GLY A 79 8.90 6.11 -11.99
CA GLY A 79 8.08 6.53 -10.84
C GLY A 79 6.83 7.32 -11.24
N ILE A 80 6.93 8.10 -12.33
CA ILE A 80 5.80 8.80 -12.93
C ILE A 80 4.75 7.81 -13.45
N SER A 81 5.14 6.81 -14.24
CA SER A 81 4.20 5.81 -14.77
C SER A 81 3.52 5.01 -13.65
N ALA A 82 4.26 4.65 -12.59
CA ALA A 82 3.70 3.95 -11.43
C ALA A 82 2.67 4.83 -10.69
N PHE A 83 3.01 6.10 -10.44
CA PHE A 83 2.09 7.02 -9.78
C PHE A 83 0.82 7.29 -10.62
N LEU A 84 0.97 7.47 -11.95
CA LEU A 84 -0.17 7.67 -12.84
C LEU A 84 -1.03 6.40 -13.00
N ASP A 85 -0.46 5.20 -12.90
CA ASP A 85 -1.25 3.96 -12.84
C ASP A 85 -2.15 3.95 -11.61
N GLU A 86 -1.64 4.31 -10.44
CA GLU A 86 -2.44 4.37 -9.22
C GLU A 86 -3.48 5.51 -9.27
N LEU A 87 -3.07 6.71 -9.70
CA LEU A 87 -3.94 7.88 -9.74
C LEU A 87 -5.06 7.77 -10.76
N ILE A 88 -4.81 7.12 -11.91
CA ILE A 88 -5.75 7.03 -13.03
C ILE A 88 -6.33 5.62 -13.12
N ILE A 89 -5.50 4.61 -13.37
CA ILE A 89 -6.00 3.26 -13.67
C ILE A 89 -6.67 2.64 -12.44
N ARG A 90 -5.98 2.60 -11.29
CA ARG A 90 -6.53 1.99 -10.07
C ARG A 90 -7.74 2.77 -9.55
N ARG A 91 -7.65 4.09 -9.54
CA ARG A 91 -8.73 4.96 -9.08
C ARG A 91 -9.99 4.87 -9.94
N GLU A 92 -9.85 4.97 -11.26
CA GLU A 92 -11.00 4.90 -12.17
C GLU A 92 -11.55 3.46 -12.25
N LEU A 93 -10.72 2.44 -12.05
CA LEU A 93 -11.18 1.05 -11.90
C LEU A 93 -12.03 0.86 -10.63
N ALA A 94 -11.68 1.52 -9.53
CA ALA A 94 -12.51 1.49 -8.32
C ALA A 94 -13.91 2.07 -8.57
N LYS A 95 -14.00 3.20 -9.28
CA LYS A 95 -15.29 3.76 -9.71
C LYS A 95 -16.05 2.84 -10.64
N ASN A 96 -15.36 2.22 -11.60
CA ASN A 96 -15.97 1.23 -12.48
C ASN A 96 -16.60 0.08 -11.67
N PHE A 97 -15.86 -0.46 -10.70
CA PHE A 97 -16.35 -1.53 -9.84
C PHE A 97 -17.61 -1.12 -9.06
N VAL A 98 -17.58 0.02 -8.37
CA VAL A 98 -18.74 0.51 -7.60
C VAL A 98 -19.93 0.80 -8.51
N TYR A 99 -19.70 1.35 -9.70
CA TYR A 99 -20.76 1.67 -10.65
C TYR A 99 -21.46 0.42 -11.21
N TYR A 100 -20.71 -0.63 -11.54
CA TYR A 100 -21.25 -1.83 -12.19
C TYR A 100 -21.58 -2.97 -11.22
N CYS A 101 -21.09 -2.95 -9.99
CA CYS A 101 -21.38 -3.97 -8.97
C CYS A 101 -22.35 -3.42 -7.92
N CYS A 102 -23.64 -3.76 -8.01
CA CYS A 102 -24.65 -3.27 -7.07
C CYS A 102 -24.39 -3.64 -5.60
N ARG A 103 -23.54 -4.63 -5.32
CA ARG A 103 -23.24 -5.17 -3.99
C ARG A 103 -21.79 -4.90 -3.57
N TYR A 104 -21.17 -3.86 -4.11
CA TYR A 104 -19.73 -3.54 -4.01
C TYR A 104 -19.19 -3.50 -2.56
N ASP A 105 -20.04 -3.20 -1.59
CA ASP A 105 -19.73 -3.05 -0.16
C ASP A 105 -20.00 -4.32 0.66
N SER A 106 -20.31 -5.45 0.02
CA SER A 106 -20.58 -6.73 0.68
C SER A 106 -19.72 -7.85 0.12
N PHE A 107 -19.57 -8.94 0.89
CA PHE A 107 -18.77 -10.11 0.50
C PHE A 107 -19.22 -10.74 -0.83
N GLU A 108 -20.49 -10.57 -1.18
CA GLU A 108 -21.09 -11.09 -2.39
C GLU A 108 -20.68 -10.34 -3.66
N CYS A 109 -19.91 -9.24 -3.55
CA CYS A 109 -19.26 -8.63 -4.71
C CYS A 109 -18.16 -9.51 -5.31
N LEU A 110 -17.60 -10.44 -4.53
CA LEU A 110 -16.39 -11.16 -4.90
C LEU A 110 -16.61 -12.09 -6.10
N PRO A 111 -15.58 -12.28 -6.93
CA PRO A 111 -15.65 -13.28 -7.99
C PRO A 111 -15.81 -14.68 -7.38
N ARG A 112 -16.56 -15.53 -8.06
CA ARG A 112 -16.93 -16.89 -7.60
C ARG A 112 -15.76 -17.68 -7.02
N TRP A 113 -14.60 -17.67 -7.70
CA TRP A 113 -13.41 -18.41 -7.24
C TRP A 113 -12.92 -17.96 -5.85
N ALA A 114 -13.03 -16.66 -5.54
CA ALA A 114 -12.56 -16.08 -4.29
C ALA A 114 -13.57 -16.33 -3.17
N SER A 115 -14.86 -16.14 -3.44
CA SER A 115 -15.91 -16.42 -2.46
C SER A 115 -15.96 -17.90 -2.08
N GLU A 116 -15.84 -18.81 -3.05
CA GLU A 116 -15.84 -20.26 -2.81
C GLU A 116 -14.64 -20.68 -1.95
N THR A 117 -13.42 -20.28 -2.32
CA THR A 117 -12.22 -20.72 -1.59
C THR A 117 -12.17 -20.20 -0.15
N LEU A 118 -12.66 -18.98 0.09
CA LEU A 118 -12.78 -18.42 1.44
C LEU A 118 -13.86 -19.11 2.27
N THR A 119 -15.00 -19.44 1.65
CA THR A 119 -16.11 -20.15 2.31
C THR A 119 -15.70 -21.57 2.69
N GLU A 120 -15.03 -22.29 1.79
CA GLU A 120 -14.45 -23.62 2.09
C GLU A 120 -13.48 -23.56 3.27
N SER A 121 -12.68 -22.48 3.36
CA SER A 121 -11.67 -22.29 4.41
C SER A 121 -12.26 -21.74 5.71
N GLN A 122 -13.58 -21.52 5.79
CA GLN A 122 -14.25 -21.09 7.01
C GLN A 122 -14.20 -22.17 8.11
N ALA A 123 -14.19 -23.44 7.74
CA ALA A 123 -14.08 -24.56 8.68
C ALA A 123 -12.71 -24.64 9.38
N ASN A 124 -11.68 -23.95 8.87
CA ASN A 124 -10.36 -23.97 9.45
C ASN A 124 -10.36 -23.24 10.82
N PRO A 125 -9.77 -23.84 11.87
CA PRO A 125 -9.71 -23.20 13.18
C PRO A 125 -8.98 -21.86 13.10
N ARG A 126 -9.57 -20.82 13.71
CA ARG A 126 -8.94 -19.50 13.81
C ARG A 126 -7.94 -19.50 14.97
N PRO A 127 -6.73 -18.92 14.79
CA PRO A 127 -5.74 -18.86 15.87
C PRO A 127 -6.24 -18.05 17.07
N LYS A 128 -7.03 -17.00 16.79
CA LYS A 128 -7.70 -16.17 17.78
C LYS A 128 -8.83 -15.40 17.10
N LEU A 129 -9.92 -15.20 17.82
CA LEU A 129 -10.99 -14.27 17.45
C LEU A 129 -10.86 -12.99 18.29
N TYR A 130 -11.10 -11.85 17.66
CA TYR A 130 -11.16 -10.56 18.35
C TYR A 130 -12.56 -9.98 18.22
N THR A 131 -12.97 -9.20 19.22
CA THR A 131 -14.18 -8.38 19.10
C THR A 131 -13.91 -7.15 18.24
N LEU A 132 -14.97 -6.53 17.72
CA LEU A 132 -14.84 -5.30 16.95
C LEU A 132 -14.18 -4.18 17.78
N GLU A 133 -14.48 -4.09 19.08
CA GLU A 133 -13.91 -3.08 19.98
C GLU A 133 -12.40 -3.27 20.18
N GLN A 134 -11.93 -4.52 20.28
CA GLN A 134 -10.50 -4.83 20.35
C GLN A 134 -9.79 -4.43 19.06
N LEU A 135 -10.40 -4.70 17.90
CA LEU A 135 -9.87 -4.31 16.60
C LEU A 135 -9.87 -2.80 16.43
N GLU A 136 -10.94 -2.10 16.81
CA GLU A 136 -11.03 -0.63 16.78
C GLU A 136 -9.90 0.03 17.57
N ARG A 137 -9.59 -0.50 18.75
CA ARG A 137 -8.54 0.01 19.64
C ARG A 137 -7.13 -0.46 19.26
N GLY A 138 -6.98 -1.36 18.29
CA GLY A 138 -5.69 -1.94 17.94
C GLY A 138 -5.10 -2.79 19.08
N GLU A 139 -5.93 -3.66 19.68
CA GLU A 139 -5.56 -4.49 20.84
C GLU A 139 -5.44 -5.97 20.44
N THR A 140 -4.61 -6.24 19.44
CA THR A 140 -4.30 -7.61 18.98
C THR A 140 -2.94 -8.07 19.48
N ALA A 141 -2.66 -9.37 19.35
CA ALA A 141 -1.32 -9.94 19.58
C ALA A 141 -0.31 -9.54 18.48
N ASP A 142 -0.78 -8.98 17.37
CA ASP A 142 0.08 -8.53 16.27
C ASP A 142 0.33 -7.02 16.36
N LEU A 143 1.48 -6.67 16.92
CA LEU A 143 1.89 -5.27 17.06
C LEU A 143 1.91 -4.51 15.73
N TYR A 144 2.23 -5.13 14.59
CA TYR A 144 2.27 -4.39 13.32
C TYR A 144 0.88 -4.05 12.81
N TRP A 145 -0.10 -4.92 13.07
CA TRP A 145 -1.49 -4.63 12.81
C TRP A 145 -1.99 -3.50 13.73
N ASN A 146 -1.66 -3.58 15.03
CA ASN A 146 -2.00 -2.53 15.99
C ASN A 146 -1.43 -1.18 15.57
N LEU A 147 -0.16 -1.13 15.14
CA LEU A 147 0.47 0.09 14.64
C LEU A 147 -0.24 0.66 13.39
N ALA A 148 -0.66 -0.19 12.45
CA ALA A 148 -1.43 0.26 11.30
C ALA A 148 -2.79 0.84 11.72
N GLN A 149 -3.50 0.16 12.62
CA GLN A 149 -4.76 0.66 13.19
C GLN A 149 -4.57 2.00 13.92
N TRP A 150 -3.55 2.12 14.76
CA TRP A 150 -3.26 3.35 15.49
C TRP A 150 -2.85 4.50 14.57
N GLU A 151 -2.10 4.22 13.50
CA GLU A 151 -1.78 5.23 12.47
C GLU A 151 -3.08 5.81 11.86
N MET A 152 -4.01 4.94 11.49
CA MET A 152 -5.31 5.31 10.94
C MET A 152 -6.14 6.13 11.94
N VAL A 153 -6.25 5.68 13.19
CA VAL A 153 -7.01 6.38 14.24
C VAL A 153 -6.39 7.75 14.55
N ALA A 154 -5.07 7.84 14.63
CA ALA A 154 -4.37 9.07 15.00
C ALA A 154 -4.37 10.11 13.88
N THR A 155 -4.24 9.69 12.62
CA THR A 155 -3.98 10.60 11.49
C THR A 155 -5.08 10.61 10.43
N GLY A 156 -6.04 9.70 10.53
CA GLY A 156 -7.01 9.46 9.47
C GLY A 156 -6.41 8.86 8.20
N HIS A 157 -5.18 8.35 8.27
CA HIS A 157 -4.46 7.75 7.16
C HIS A 157 -3.70 6.51 7.62
N MET A 158 -3.75 5.47 6.79
CA MET A 158 -2.91 4.28 6.93
C MET A 158 -2.10 4.09 5.65
N HIS A 159 -0.81 3.80 5.78
CA HIS A 159 0.04 3.54 4.63
C HIS A 159 -0.52 2.40 3.75
N ASN A 160 -0.51 2.56 2.42
CA ASN A 160 -1.20 1.64 1.49
C ASN A 160 -0.76 0.16 1.66
N TYR A 161 0.55 -0.08 1.82
CA TYR A 161 1.04 -1.44 2.07
C TYR A 161 0.49 -2.04 3.36
N MET A 162 0.35 -1.19 4.40
CA MET A 162 -0.21 -1.60 5.67
C MET A 162 -1.73 -1.77 5.60
N ARG A 163 -2.46 -1.04 4.74
CA ARG A 163 -3.90 -1.31 4.48
C ARG A 163 -4.14 -2.73 3.96
N MET A 164 -3.30 -3.18 3.02
CA MET A 164 -3.38 -4.55 2.50
C MET A 164 -3.11 -5.59 3.59
N TYR A 165 -2.06 -5.39 4.39
CA TYR A 165 -1.75 -6.27 5.51
C TYR A 165 -2.90 -6.28 6.53
N TRP A 166 -3.30 -5.09 6.98
CA TRP A 166 -4.34 -4.86 7.95
C TRP A 166 -5.65 -5.56 7.58
N CYS A 167 -6.10 -5.39 6.33
CA CYS A 167 -7.35 -5.98 5.85
C CYS A 167 -7.26 -7.51 5.79
N LYS A 168 -6.14 -8.05 5.30
CA LYS A 168 -5.94 -9.50 5.20
C LYS A 168 -5.90 -10.19 6.56
N GLN A 169 -5.38 -9.54 7.60
CA GLN A 169 -5.37 -10.13 8.93
C GLN A 169 -6.79 -10.28 9.52
N LEU A 170 -7.75 -9.41 9.15
CA LEU A 170 -9.14 -9.55 9.59
C LEU A 170 -9.74 -10.91 9.18
N ILE A 171 -9.38 -11.44 7.99
CA ILE A 171 -9.81 -12.76 7.52
C ILE A 171 -9.40 -13.87 8.51
N THR A 172 -8.27 -13.70 9.19
CA THR A 172 -7.73 -14.68 10.15
C THR A 172 -8.32 -14.57 11.55
N TRP A 173 -9.04 -13.48 11.84
CA TRP A 173 -9.39 -13.04 13.18
C TRP A 173 -10.88 -12.84 13.42
N THR A 174 -11.69 -13.13 12.42
CA THR A 174 -13.14 -13.16 12.51
C THR A 174 -13.68 -14.56 12.27
N GLU A 175 -14.91 -14.77 12.73
CA GLU A 175 -15.63 -16.04 12.62
C GLU A 175 -15.91 -16.45 11.17
N SER A 176 -16.15 -15.47 10.30
CA SER A 176 -16.42 -15.70 8.88
C SER A 176 -15.74 -14.66 7.97
N PRO A 177 -15.46 -15.01 6.70
CA PRO A 177 -14.98 -14.05 5.70
C PRO A 177 -15.95 -12.88 5.48
N ALA A 178 -17.26 -13.12 5.57
CA ALA A 178 -18.27 -12.06 5.46
C ALA A 178 -18.18 -11.07 6.63
N SER A 179 -18.00 -11.57 7.86
CA SER A 179 -17.77 -10.71 9.04
C SER A 179 -16.46 -9.92 8.90
N ALA A 180 -15.39 -10.54 8.38
CA ALA A 180 -14.12 -9.84 8.11
C ALA A 180 -14.31 -8.68 7.13
N TYR A 181 -15.06 -8.92 6.05
CA TYR A 181 -15.33 -7.91 5.03
C TYR A 181 -16.10 -6.73 5.61
N ASN A 182 -17.20 -7.01 6.33
CA ASN A 182 -18.04 -5.98 6.95
C ASN A 182 -17.25 -5.14 7.97
N TRP A 183 -16.41 -5.77 8.79
CA TRP A 183 -15.56 -5.06 9.74
C TRP A 183 -14.46 -4.25 9.04
N ALA A 184 -13.89 -4.75 7.94
CA ALA A 184 -12.92 -4.00 7.14
C ALA A 184 -13.55 -2.70 6.60
N VAL A 185 -14.77 -2.79 6.05
CA VAL A 185 -15.53 -1.63 5.56
C VAL A 185 -15.82 -0.66 6.70
N HIS A 186 -16.42 -1.15 7.78
CA HIS A 186 -16.77 -0.32 8.95
C HIS A 186 -15.57 0.43 9.50
N LEU A 187 -14.44 -0.24 9.72
CA LEU A 187 -13.24 0.37 10.30
C LEU A 187 -12.58 1.38 9.33
N ASN A 188 -12.49 1.04 8.04
CA ASN A 188 -11.95 1.95 7.03
C ASN A 188 -12.81 3.22 6.95
N ASP A 189 -14.13 3.06 6.88
CA ASP A 189 -15.04 4.19 6.74
C ASP A 189 -15.09 5.01 8.03
N LYS A 190 -15.00 4.38 9.20
CA LYS A 190 -15.00 5.09 10.50
C LYS A 190 -13.79 6.01 10.68
N PHE A 191 -12.59 5.58 10.29
CA PHE A 191 -11.36 6.28 10.65
C PHE A 191 -10.61 6.94 9.49
N SER A 192 -10.69 6.41 8.27
CA SER A 192 -9.94 6.98 7.14
C SER A 192 -10.58 8.29 6.66
N LEU A 193 -9.75 9.33 6.48
CA LEU A 193 -10.17 10.60 5.85
C LEU A 193 -10.50 10.42 4.36
N ASP A 194 -9.94 9.39 3.74
CA ASP A 194 -10.24 8.93 2.38
C ASP A 194 -11.11 7.65 2.37
N GLY A 195 -11.82 7.36 3.47
CA GLY A 195 -12.82 6.29 3.56
C GLY A 195 -14.20 6.72 3.04
N ARG A 196 -15.16 5.78 2.98
CA ARG A 196 -16.46 5.94 2.29
C ARG A 196 -16.27 6.36 0.83
N ASP A 197 -15.31 5.72 0.19
CA ASP A 197 -14.80 6.05 -1.14
C ASP A 197 -14.74 4.77 -1.97
N GLU A 198 -14.92 4.89 -3.28
CA GLU A 198 -14.86 3.75 -4.20
C GLU A 198 -13.53 3.01 -4.09
N ASN A 199 -12.43 3.74 -3.86
CA ASN A 199 -11.11 3.16 -3.64
C ASN A 199 -11.05 2.32 -2.36
N GLY A 200 -11.78 2.73 -1.32
CA GLY A 200 -11.89 1.99 -0.07
C GLY A 200 -12.58 0.64 -0.29
N TYR A 201 -13.78 0.64 -0.88
CA TYR A 201 -14.53 -0.58 -1.18
C TYR A 201 -13.75 -1.51 -2.11
N MET A 202 -13.16 -0.97 -3.18
CA MET A 202 -12.35 -1.75 -4.11
C MET A 202 -11.09 -2.32 -3.45
N GLY A 203 -10.38 -1.53 -2.63
CA GLY A 203 -9.17 -1.96 -1.92
C GLY A 203 -9.45 -3.08 -0.93
N ILE A 204 -10.59 -3.01 -0.24
CA ILE A 204 -11.08 -4.09 0.63
C ILE A 204 -11.43 -5.31 -0.22
N ALA A 205 -12.25 -5.19 -1.26
CA ALA A 205 -12.59 -6.29 -2.15
C ALA A 205 -11.35 -6.99 -2.73
N TRP A 206 -10.33 -6.22 -3.10
CA TRP A 206 -9.05 -6.75 -3.59
C TRP A 206 -8.34 -7.62 -2.55
N CYS A 207 -8.38 -7.23 -1.28
CA CYS A 207 -7.79 -8.02 -0.20
C CYS A 207 -8.44 -9.41 -0.07
N PHE A 208 -9.68 -9.56 -0.53
CA PHE A 208 -10.45 -10.79 -0.57
C PHE A 208 -10.44 -11.48 -1.95
N GLY A 209 -9.77 -10.93 -2.96
CA GLY A 209 -9.54 -11.57 -4.26
C GLY A 209 -10.14 -10.85 -5.48
N MET A 210 -10.85 -9.73 -5.30
CA MET A 210 -11.35 -8.95 -6.44
C MET A 210 -10.19 -8.37 -7.28
N HIS A 211 -10.22 -8.56 -8.60
CA HIS A 211 -9.13 -8.18 -9.53
C HIS A 211 -7.73 -8.69 -9.14
N ASP A 212 -7.65 -9.76 -8.36
CA ASP A 212 -6.41 -10.54 -8.18
C ASP A 212 -6.55 -11.90 -8.86
N LYS A 213 -5.50 -12.71 -8.78
CA LYS A 213 -5.48 -14.09 -9.25
C LYS A 213 -5.42 -15.08 -8.08
N PRO A 214 -5.74 -16.37 -8.30
CA PRO A 214 -5.51 -17.41 -7.31
C PRO A 214 -4.02 -17.58 -6.95
N PHE A 215 -3.76 -17.90 -5.68
CA PHE A 215 -2.45 -18.22 -5.10
C PHE A 215 -2.44 -19.66 -4.55
N PRO A 216 -1.25 -20.23 -4.26
CA PRO A 216 -1.17 -21.52 -3.58
C PRO A 216 -2.00 -21.53 -2.29
N ARG A 217 -2.77 -22.61 -2.08
CA ARG A 217 -3.70 -22.70 -0.96
C ARG A 217 -2.98 -22.57 0.38
N ARG A 218 -3.59 -21.83 1.29
CA ARG A 218 -3.18 -21.70 2.69
C ARG A 218 -4.39 -21.79 3.61
N ASP A 219 -4.14 -22.23 4.85
CA ASP A 219 -5.20 -22.27 5.84
C ASP A 219 -5.84 -20.90 6.03
N ILE A 220 -7.15 -20.90 6.24
CA ILE A 220 -8.03 -19.73 6.41
C ILE A 220 -8.21 -18.90 5.13
N PHE A 221 -7.16 -18.65 4.36
CA PHE A 221 -7.21 -17.85 3.13
C PHE A 221 -7.68 -18.62 1.90
N GLY A 222 -7.59 -19.95 1.90
CA GLY A 222 -7.75 -20.74 0.69
C GLY A 222 -6.74 -20.28 -0.36
N SER A 223 -7.21 -20.01 -1.58
CA SER A 223 -6.38 -19.51 -2.69
C SER A 223 -6.28 -17.98 -2.77
N VAL A 224 -6.82 -17.23 -1.80
CA VAL A 224 -6.63 -15.77 -1.73
C VAL A 224 -5.20 -15.46 -1.30
N ARG A 225 -4.60 -14.43 -1.91
CA ARG A 225 -3.25 -13.96 -1.54
C ARG A 225 -3.19 -13.65 -0.04
N SER A 226 -2.34 -14.36 0.71
CA SER A 226 -2.06 -14.03 2.10
C SER A 226 -0.88 -13.06 2.25
N MET A 227 -0.84 -12.35 3.38
CA MET A 227 0.32 -11.60 3.83
C MET A 227 0.65 -12.04 5.26
N THR A 228 1.94 -12.11 5.59
CA THR A 228 2.38 -12.61 6.89
C THR A 228 3.27 -11.59 7.57
N ARG A 229 3.29 -11.63 8.91
CA ARG A 229 4.19 -10.84 9.73
C ARG A 229 5.66 -11.00 9.32
N SER A 230 6.11 -12.25 9.14
CA SER A 230 7.46 -12.56 8.66
C SER A 230 7.75 -11.95 7.28
N GLY A 231 6.73 -11.87 6.42
CA GLY A 231 6.84 -11.22 5.11
C GLY A 231 6.99 -9.70 5.20
N LEU A 232 6.42 -9.04 6.22
CA LEU A 232 6.69 -7.63 6.50
C LEU A 232 8.10 -7.44 7.05
N GLU A 233 8.53 -8.26 8.02
CA GLU A 233 9.85 -8.17 8.64
C GLU A 233 10.98 -8.41 7.64
N GLY A 234 10.79 -9.33 6.69
CA GLY A 234 11.75 -9.56 5.61
C GLY A 234 11.82 -8.43 4.58
N LYS A 235 10.84 -7.52 4.54
CA LYS A 235 10.77 -6.44 3.54
C LYS A 235 11.13 -5.07 4.09
N PHE A 236 10.73 -4.78 5.32
CA PHE A 236 10.79 -3.43 5.87
C PHE A 236 11.36 -3.39 7.28
N LYS A 237 11.91 -2.24 7.65
CA LYS A 237 12.43 -1.98 9.00
C LYS A 237 11.28 -1.67 9.96
N MET A 238 10.53 -2.69 10.36
CA MET A 238 9.30 -2.50 11.16
C MET A 238 9.52 -1.82 12.53
N ALA A 239 10.73 -1.91 13.09
CA ALA A 239 11.09 -1.13 14.28
C ALA A 239 11.04 0.40 14.02
N GLN A 240 11.43 0.84 12.81
CA GLN A 240 11.32 2.24 12.41
C GLN A 240 9.85 2.65 12.18
N TYR A 241 9.04 1.75 11.60
CA TYR A 241 7.61 1.97 11.44
C TYR A 241 6.92 2.16 12.80
N ARG A 242 7.27 1.34 13.81
CA ARG A 242 6.79 1.50 15.18
C ARG A 242 7.07 2.90 15.73
N LEU A 243 8.31 3.35 15.67
CA LEU A 243 8.71 4.68 16.17
C LEU A 243 8.03 5.82 15.41
N LEU A 244 7.81 5.64 14.10
CA LEU A 244 7.07 6.60 13.29
C LEU A 244 5.61 6.72 13.75
N VAL A 245 4.90 5.60 13.87
CA VAL A 245 3.50 5.59 14.28
C VAL A 245 3.32 6.13 15.71
N GLN A 246 4.19 5.75 16.65
CA GLN A 246 4.12 6.26 18.02
C GLN A 246 4.31 7.79 18.06
N ARG A 247 5.23 8.34 17.24
CA ARG A 247 5.37 9.80 17.10
C ARG A 247 4.09 10.45 16.54
N LYS A 248 3.47 9.85 15.52
CA LYS A 248 2.19 10.32 14.96
C LYS A 248 1.08 10.31 16.01
N CYS A 249 0.94 9.21 16.77
CA CYS A 249 -0.04 9.08 17.83
C CYS A 249 0.14 10.12 18.93
N LEU A 250 1.38 10.33 19.39
CA LEU A 250 1.70 11.34 20.39
C LEU A 250 1.38 12.77 19.89
N GLN A 251 1.73 13.09 18.66
CA GLN A 251 1.43 14.39 18.05
C GLN A 251 -0.08 14.61 17.92
N ALA A 252 -0.81 13.61 17.42
CA ALA A 252 -2.26 13.67 17.28
C ALA A 252 -2.96 13.82 18.63
N ALA A 253 -2.57 13.05 19.64
CA ALA A 253 -3.15 13.15 20.99
C ALA A 253 -2.83 14.48 21.69
N ARG A 254 -1.73 15.16 21.34
CA ARG A 254 -1.44 16.52 21.79
C ARG A 254 -2.35 17.55 21.12
N ALA A 255 -2.60 17.40 19.82
CA ALA A 255 -3.44 18.31 19.05
C ALA A 255 -4.94 18.14 19.36
N GLU A 256 -5.40 16.89 19.53
CA GLU A 256 -6.79 16.53 19.83
C GLU A 256 -6.85 15.60 21.06
N PRO A 257 -7.08 16.15 22.26
CA PRO A 257 -7.09 15.38 23.50
C PRO A 257 -8.11 14.23 23.53
N ARG A 258 -9.20 14.29 22.76
CA ARG A 258 -10.20 13.21 22.68
C ARG A 258 -9.61 11.90 22.17
N LEU A 259 -8.55 11.96 21.35
CA LEU A 259 -7.87 10.76 20.85
C LEU A 259 -7.24 9.91 21.98
N ARG A 260 -6.97 10.49 23.16
CA ARG A 260 -6.50 9.72 24.33
C ARG A 260 -7.52 8.72 24.88
N ALA A 261 -8.81 8.91 24.58
CA ALA A 261 -9.86 7.97 24.98
C ALA A 261 -9.95 6.77 24.02
N ILE A 262 -9.40 6.89 22.81
CA ILE A 262 -9.51 5.88 21.74
C ILE A 262 -8.17 5.15 21.55
N LEU A 263 -7.06 5.89 21.53
CA LEU A 263 -5.72 5.32 21.39
C LEU A 263 -5.23 4.74 22.73
N PRO A 264 -4.71 3.50 22.74
CA PRO A 264 -4.17 2.91 23.96
C PRO A 264 -2.89 3.64 24.41
N ALA A 265 -2.58 3.55 25.71
CA ALA A 265 -1.38 4.18 26.27
C ALA A 265 -0.09 3.74 25.57
N GLU A 266 -0.01 2.49 25.11
CA GLU A 266 1.16 1.98 24.35
C GLU A 266 1.39 2.75 23.04
N ALA A 267 0.34 3.23 22.38
CA ALA A 267 0.43 4.02 21.16
C ALA A 267 1.04 5.41 21.43
N ILE A 268 0.74 6.01 22.60
CA ILE A 268 1.08 7.39 22.92
C ILE A 268 2.39 7.50 23.70
N GLU A 269 2.55 6.67 24.74
CA GLU A 269 3.66 6.78 25.70
C GLU A 269 4.91 6.05 25.23
N GLY A 270 4.77 5.12 24.28
CA GLY A 270 5.80 4.15 23.95
C GLY A 270 6.02 3.22 25.13
N GLY A 271 5.85 1.90 24.94
CA GLY A 271 6.02 0.94 26.03
C GLY A 271 7.28 1.24 26.86
N LYS A 272 7.13 1.34 28.19
CA LYS A 272 8.13 1.77 29.20
C LYS A 272 9.43 0.95 29.26
N ARG A 273 9.88 0.31 28.17
CA ARG A 273 11.12 -0.46 28.08
C ARG A 273 11.87 -0.11 26.80
N GLY A 274 12.87 0.75 26.93
CA GLY A 274 14.03 0.79 26.04
C GLY A 274 14.23 2.06 25.22
N GLY A 275 15.15 2.92 25.68
CA GLY A 275 15.84 3.91 24.86
C GLY A 275 15.14 5.27 24.76
N SER A 276 15.72 6.27 25.42
CA SER A 276 15.29 7.66 25.38
C SER A 276 15.05 8.16 23.94
N LEU A 277 13.83 8.66 23.70
CA LEU A 277 13.39 9.32 22.46
C LEU A 277 14.31 10.51 22.05
N LEU A 278 15.07 11.06 23.00
CA LEU A 278 16.01 12.17 22.79
C LEU A 278 17.28 11.77 22.04
N ALA A 279 17.68 10.49 22.08
CA ALA A 279 18.93 10.05 21.43
C ALA A 279 18.87 10.09 19.89
N PHE A 280 17.68 10.20 19.30
CA PHE A 280 17.48 10.21 17.84
C PHE A 280 17.17 11.61 17.27
N LEU A 281 17.02 12.63 18.13
CA LEU A 281 16.79 14.02 17.70
C LEU A 281 18.06 14.73 17.24
N ALA A 282 19.21 14.05 17.25
CA ALA A 282 20.48 14.57 16.76
C ALA A 282 20.93 13.84 15.48
N ALA A 283 20.36 14.24 14.33
CA ALA A 283 21.05 14.19 13.03
C ALA A 283 20.33 15.11 12.01
N PRO A 284 21.00 16.11 11.43
CA PRO A 284 20.44 17.03 10.44
C PRO A 284 20.57 16.47 9.01
N GLY A 285 19.62 16.83 8.13
CA GLY A 285 19.67 16.55 6.71
C GLY A 285 19.51 17.83 5.89
N ALA A 286 20.55 18.66 5.88
CA ALA A 286 20.76 19.70 4.88
C ALA A 286 21.88 19.25 3.92
N ALA A 287 21.68 19.53 2.64
CA ALA A 287 22.49 19.09 1.51
C ALA A 287 23.98 19.42 1.61
N GLN A 288 24.84 18.55 1.03
CA GLN A 288 26.02 18.95 0.27
C GLN A 288 26.53 17.83 -0.65
N ALA A 289 27.02 18.24 -1.81
CA ALA A 289 27.51 17.45 -2.95
C ALA A 289 29.03 17.13 -2.81
N PRO A 290 29.65 16.38 -3.74
CA PRO A 290 30.76 15.45 -3.45
C PRO A 290 32.17 16.07 -3.56
N ASP A 291 33.15 15.38 -2.98
CA ASP A 291 34.57 15.59 -3.29
C ASP A 291 35.28 14.28 -3.65
N GLN A 292 36.17 14.38 -4.64
CA GLN A 292 36.97 13.31 -5.24
C GLN A 292 38.40 13.37 -4.70
N SER A 293 38.95 12.23 -4.25
CA SER A 293 40.38 11.88 -4.40
C SER A 293 40.60 10.45 -3.93
N LYS A 294 41.00 9.52 -4.82
CA LYS A 294 42.36 8.92 -4.97
C LYS A 294 42.79 8.12 -3.71
N THR A 295 43.32 6.89 -3.74
CA THR A 295 43.98 6.06 -4.78
C THR A 295 44.39 4.71 -4.13
N LEU A 296 44.43 3.62 -4.94
CA LEU A 296 45.40 2.47 -4.96
C LEU A 296 45.59 1.65 -3.66
N SER A 297 45.74 0.30 -3.62
CA SER A 297 46.37 -0.71 -4.50
C SER A 297 45.90 -2.11 -4.04
N ALA A 298 45.72 -3.10 -4.93
CA ALA A 298 46.52 -4.35 -5.10
C ALA A 298 46.44 -5.33 -3.89
N GLU A 299 46.27 -6.65 -3.95
CA GLU A 299 46.62 -7.79 -4.84
C GLU A 299 45.59 -8.92 -4.50
N GLY A 300 45.39 -10.05 -5.18
CA GLY A 300 46.17 -10.81 -6.16
C GLY A 300 45.38 -12.06 -6.60
N GLU A 301 45.99 -12.75 -7.56
CA GLU A 301 45.44 -13.75 -8.49
C GLU A 301 45.17 -15.14 -7.89
N GLY A 302 44.41 -15.97 -8.62
CA GLY A 302 44.25 -17.39 -8.35
C GLY A 302 43.43 -18.11 -9.43
N GLU A 303 44.11 -18.92 -10.23
CA GLU A 303 43.72 -19.57 -11.49
C GLU A 303 42.61 -20.63 -11.46
N VAL A 304 42.12 -20.89 -12.68
CA VAL A 304 41.21 -21.93 -13.19
C VAL A 304 41.95 -23.28 -13.35
N PRO A 305 41.22 -24.40 -13.48
CA PRO A 305 41.53 -25.30 -14.61
C PRO A 305 40.33 -25.77 -15.44
N GLU A 306 40.62 -25.96 -16.73
CA GLU A 306 39.78 -26.35 -17.86
C GLU A 306 39.33 -27.83 -17.91
N GLY A 307 38.27 -28.07 -18.69
CA GLY A 307 37.95 -29.33 -19.38
C GLY A 307 36.44 -29.63 -19.31
N GLN A 308 35.65 -29.85 -20.37
CA GLN A 308 35.93 -30.23 -21.75
C GLN A 308 34.81 -29.71 -22.69
N ARG A 309 35.19 -29.45 -23.95
CA ARG A 309 34.33 -29.15 -25.11
C ARG A 309 33.44 -30.34 -25.50
N THR A 310 32.22 -30.04 -25.95
CA THR A 310 31.61 -30.71 -27.12
C THR A 310 30.72 -29.73 -27.88
N GLN A 311 30.89 -29.70 -29.20
CA GLN A 311 30.26 -28.78 -30.15
C GLN A 311 28.93 -29.33 -30.72
N LYS A 312 28.10 -28.36 -31.13
CA LYS A 312 27.11 -28.38 -32.22
C LYS A 312 25.82 -29.19 -32.05
N ARG A 313 24.71 -28.44 -32.00
CA ARG A 313 23.68 -28.46 -33.07
C ARG A 313 22.87 -27.16 -33.07
N GLN A 314 23.04 -26.37 -34.13
CA GLN A 314 22.12 -25.30 -34.51
C GLN A 314 20.84 -25.93 -35.08
N ARG A 315 19.68 -25.50 -34.58
CA ARG A 315 18.44 -25.45 -35.36
C ARG A 315 17.75 -24.13 -35.08
N SER A 316 17.55 -23.40 -36.16
CA SER A 316 16.67 -22.25 -36.31
C SER A 316 15.20 -22.65 -36.10
N SER A 317 14.44 -21.76 -35.46
CA SER A 317 12.99 -21.66 -35.63
C SER A 317 12.53 -20.24 -35.30
N GLU A 318 11.87 -19.63 -36.27
CA GLU A 318 11.23 -18.32 -36.26
C GLU A 318 10.12 -18.21 -35.18
N PRO A 319 9.76 -16.98 -34.77
CA PRO A 319 8.67 -16.77 -33.82
C PRO A 319 7.31 -16.85 -34.53
N ALA A 320 6.48 -17.81 -34.12
CA ALA A 320 5.10 -17.88 -34.55
C ALA A 320 4.30 -16.70 -33.97
N GLY A 321 3.86 -15.80 -34.86
CA GLY A 321 2.81 -14.83 -34.57
C GLY A 321 1.47 -15.53 -34.37
N ALA A 322 0.77 -15.22 -33.28
CA ALA A 322 -0.60 -15.62 -33.08
C ALA A 322 -1.51 -14.38 -33.13
N ASN A 323 -2.33 -14.40 -34.18
CA ASN A 323 -3.37 -13.49 -34.60
C ASN A 323 -4.25 -12.90 -33.49
N ALA A 324 -4.45 -11.58 -33.58
CA ALA A 324 -5.59 -10.89 -33.01
C ALA A 324 -6.86 -11.24 -33.79
N LYS A 325 -7.73 -12.05 -33.19
CA LYS A 325 -9.18 -12.15 -33.46
C LYS A 325 -9.73 -13.26 -32.57
N THR A 326 -10.57 -12.89 -31.60
CA THR A 326 -11.74 -13.61 -31.05
C THR A 326 -11.95 -13.18 -29.59
N LEU A 327 -12.52 -11.98 -29.40
CA LEU A 327 -13.22 -11.61 -28.17
C LEU A 327 -14.44 -10.77 -28.58
N HIS A 328 -15.45 -11.44 -29.12
CA HIS A 328 -16.79 -10.90 -29.21
C HIS A 328 -17.77 -11.96 -28.71
N ARG A 329 -18.76 -11.47 -27.96
CA ARG A 329 -19.88 -12.17 -27.29
C ARG A 329 -19.52 -12.71 -25.91
N PHE A 330 -19.90 -11.96 -24.87
CA PHE A 330 -20.84 -12.39 -23.83
C PHE A 330 -21.11 -11.20 -22.89
N PHE A 331 -22.13 -10.40 -23.19
CA PHE A 331 -22.85 -9.60 -22.20
C PHE A 331 -24.32 -9.51 -22.64
N PRO A 332 -25.27 -10.04 -21.86
CA PRO A 332 -26.66 -9.65 -22.01
C PRO A 332 -26.83 -8.26 -21.38
N THR A 333 -27.42 -7.36 -22.14
CA THR A 333 -27.89 -6.05 -21.70
C THR A 333 -28.90 -6.18 -20.55
N ARG A 334 -28.74 -5.34 -19.53
CA ARG A 334 -29.85 -4.75 -18.78
C ARG A 334 -29.66 -3.25 -18.73
#